data_AF-A0A7X7JR93-F1
#
_entry.id   AF-A0A7X7JR93-F1
#
_cell.length_a   1.000
_cell.length_b   1.000
_cell.length_c   1.000
_cell.angle_alpha   90.00
_cell.angle_beta   90.00
_cell.angle_gamma   90.00
#
_symmetry.space_group_name_H-M   'P 1'
#
loop_
_entity.id
_entity.type
_entity.pdbx_description
1 polymer ?
#
loop_
_entity_poly.entity_id
_entity_poly.type
_entity_poly.pdbx_seq_one_letter_code
_entity_poly.pdbx_strand_id
1 'polypeptide(L)'
;MAGPRDYQVEGVVIRLADVGERDRIVTLFTRDEGKLAFVARGARRPGSTLGPCVQMLSRGRYQCVRRRALHLITQASAVDSYAKLRAELWSTSCCLYLAELIDAATVEGSPDRMLYDLIVELLDRVNQKGANDVLLRYFELRLLQHTGFCPSLRRCVACGAELRPVENAFSAVLGGVLCPDCVSTAPDASPLSVDALKVLRFWLANPLDISCRTKLDEDLATEIEEHLRRILESVVQRDLRSRAWLVRLRRERLLTGNGEAPTIAQHVDSER
;
A
#
# COMPACT_ATOMS: atom_id res chain seq x y z
N MET A 1 15.21 -27.60 -1.83
CA MET A 1 16.28 -27.57 -2.86
C MET A 1 16.50 -26.11 -3.23
N ALA A 2 17.75 -25.62 -3.20
CA ALA A 2 18.02 -24.24 -3.63
C ALA A 2 17.79 -24.13 -5.14
N GLY A 3 17.00 -23.14 -5.58
CA GLY A 3 16.72 -22.89 -7.00
C GLY A 3 17.97 -22.56 -7.82
N PRO A 4 17.82 -22.35 -9.14
CA PRO A 4 18.94 -22.06 -10.03
C PRO A 4 19.70 -20.81 -9.58
N ARG A 5 21.02 -20.82 -9.81
CA ARG A 5 21.91 -19.72 -9.43
C ARG A 5 21.58 -18.43 -10.17
N ASP A 6 21.26 -18.53 -11.45
CA ASP A 6 20.82 -17.41 -12.27
C ASP A 6 19.31 -17.55 -12.50
N TYR A 7 18.59 -16.44 -12.35
CA TYR A 7 17.14 -16.43 -12.44
C TYR A 7 16.63 -15.04 -12.82
N GLN A 8 15.40 -14.98 -13.32
CA GLN A 8 14.74 -13.75 -13.72
C GLN A 8 13.55 -13.47 -12.80
N VAL A 9 13.34 -12.19 -12.47
CA VAL A 9 12.16 -11.73 -11.74
C VAL A 9 11.58 -10.47 -12.36
N GLU A 10 10.27 -10.31 -12.24
CA GLU A 10 9.61 -9.00 -12.36
C GLU A 10 9.32 -8.46 -10.96
N GLY A 11 9.57 -7.17 -10.75
CA GLY A 11 9.40 -6.56 -9.43
C GLY A 11 9.25 -5.05 -9.46
N VAL A 12 8.72 -4.53 -8.35
CA VAL A 12 8.63 -3.09 -8.05
C VAL A 12 9.68 -2.74 -7.00
N VAL A 13 10.42 -1.66 -7.20
CA VAL A 13 11.37 -1.15 -6.20
C VAL A 13 10.61 -0.51 -5.04
N ILE A 14 10.65 -1.14 -3.87
CA ILE A 14 9.94 -0.68 -2.65
C ILE A 14 10.87 -0.10 -1.58
N ARG A 15 12.18 -0.26 -1.73
CA ARG A 15 13.18 0.38 -0.86
C ARG A 15 14.48 0.58 -1.64
N LEU A 16 15.18 1.66 -1.34
CA LEU A 16 16.44 2.02 -1.99
C LEU A 16 17.42 2.61 -0.98
N ALA A 17 18.69 2.23 -1.10
CA ALA A 17 19.80 2.82 -0.40
C ALA A 17 21.01 2.94 -1.34
N ASP A 18 21.64 4.11 -1.37
CA ASP A 18 22.91 4.30 -2.07
C ASP A 18 24.05 3.67 -1.25
N VAL A 19 24.96 2.97 -1.94
CA VAL A 19 26.11 2.29 -1.30
C VAL A 19 27.39 2.67 -2.01
N GLY A 20 28.29 3.29 -1.26
CA GLY A 20 29.50 3.89 -1.80
C GLY A 20 29.18 4.89 -2.93
N GLU A 21 30.12 5.04 -3.86
CA GLU A 21 30.01 6.07 -4.90
C GLU A 21 29.12 5.68 -6.08
N ARG A 22 28.98 4.39 -6.37
CA ARG A 22 28.49 3.94 -7.68
C ARG A 22 27.33 2.95 -7.62
N ASP A 23 27.08 2.36 -6.47
CA ASP A 23 26.20 1.21 -6.34
C ASP A 23 24.93 1.56 -5.57
N ARG A 24 23.91 0.71 -5.72
CA ARG A 24 22.68 0.77 -4.93
C ARG A 24 22.35 -0.58 -4.35
N ILE A 25 21.77 -0.58 -3.15
CA ILE A 25 20.98 -1.70 -2.64
C ILE A 25 19.51 -1.34 -2.85
N VAL A 26 18.76 -2.23 -3.48
CA VAL A 26 17.31 -2.10 -3.66
C VAL A 26 16.59 -3.30 -3.09
N THR A 27 15.41 -3.07 -2.51
CA THR A 27 14.46 -4.15 -2.21
C THR A 27 13.41 -4.15 -3.29
N LEU A 28 13.27 -5.29 -3.97
CA LEU A 28 12.23 -5.50 -4.96
C LEU A 28 11.11 -6.29 -4.30
N PHE A 29 9.87 -5.82 -4.37
CA PHE A 29 8.71 -6.67 -4.19
C PHE A 29 8.44 -7.37 -5.52
N THR A 30 8.72 -8.66 -5.56
CA THR A 30 8.68 -9.45 -6.79
C THR A 30 7.43 -10.30 -6.85
N ARG A 31 6.98 -10.59 -8.07
CA ARG A 31 5.78 -11.40 -8.29
C ARG A 31 5.90 -12.83 -7.77
N ASP A 32 7.06 -13.44 -7.96
CA ASP A 32 7.24 -14.88 -7.79
C ASP A 32 8.14 -15.28 -6.60
N GLU A 33 8.92 -14.35 -6.03
CA GLU A 33 9.87 -14.64 -4.95
C GLU A 33 9.61 -13.79 -3.69
N GLY A 34 8.52 -13.01 -3.65
CA GLY A 34 8.23 -12.09 -2.56
C GLY A 34 9.16 -10.89 -2.56
N LYS A 35 9.34 -10.25 -1.39
CA LYS A 35 10.34 -9.19 -1.26
C LYS A 35 11.74 -9.78 -1.09
N LEU A 36 12.72 -9.26 -1.81
CA LEU A 36 14.12 -9.66 -1.74
C LEU A 36 15.04 -8.45 -1.90
N ALA A 37 16.22 -8.50 -1.28
CA ALA A 37 17.23 -7.44 -1.37
C ALA A 37 18.29 -7.75 -2.44
N PHE A 38 18.63 -6.73 -3.23
CA PHE A 38 19.53 -6.82 -4.38
C PHE A 38 20.58 -5.71 -4.37
N VAL A 39 21.77 -6.02 -4.87
CA VAL A 39 22.80 -5.05 -5.21
C VAL A 39 22.74 -4.79 -6.72
N ALA A 40 22.64 -3.52 -7.08
CA ALA A 40 22.78 -3.02 -8.45
C ALA A 40 24.11 -2.28 -8.58
N ARG A 41 25.15 -3.00 -9.01
CA ARG A 41 26.50 -2.43 -9.13
C ARG A 41 26.57 -1.44 -10.28
N GLY A 42 27.16 -0.28 -10.03
CA GLY A 42 27.30 0.78 -11.02
C GLY A 42 25.98 1.46 -11.39
N ALA A 43 24.90 1.26 -10.64
CA ALA A 43 23.60 1.89 -10.91
C ALA A 43 23.65 3.43 -10.91
N ARG A 44 24.60 4.03 -10.18
CA ARG A 44 24.79 5.48 -10.09
C ARG A 44 25.87 6.02 -11.03
N ARG A 45 26.52 5.17 -11.84
CA ARG A 45 27.51 5.63 -12.82
C ARG A 45 26.83 6.46 -13.91
N PRO A 46 27.45 7.56 -14.39
CA PRO A 46 26.99 8.23 -15.59
C PRO A 46 26.85 7.23 -16.76
N GLY A 47 25.71 7.27 -17.46
CA GLY A 47 25.40 6.34 -18.56
C GLY A 47 25.00 4.91 -18.14
N SER A 48 24.76 4.65 -16.85
CA SER A 48 24.33 3.33 -16.39
C SER A 48 22.95 2.95 -16.93
N THR A 49 22.85 1.77 -17.53
CA THR A 49 21.58 1.17 -17.97
C THR A 49 20.76 0.64 -16.80
N LEU A 50 21.39 0.32 -15.66
CA LEU A 50 20.69 -0.16 -14.47
C LEU A 50 20.00 0.98 -13.71
N GLY A 51 20.61 2.17 -13.67
CA GLY A 51 20.15 3.30 -12.87
C GLY A 51 18.66 3.64 -13.01
N PRO A 52 18.14 3.82 -14.24
CA PRO A 52 16.71 4.08 -14.47
C PRO A 52 15.78 2.94 -14.03
N CYS A 53 16.26 1.69 -14.07
CA CYS A 53 15.47 0.50 -13.72
C CYS A 53 15.42 0.23 -12.20
N VAL A 54 16.25 0.92 -11.41
CA VAL A 54 16.33 0.78 -9.95
C VAL A 54 16.01 2.08 -9.24
N GLN A 55 15.02 2.81 -9.75
CA GLN A 55 14.45 3.98 -9.08
C GLN A 55 13.32 3.56 -8.14
N MET A 56 13.09 4.31 -7.08
CA MET A 56 11.96 4.03 -6.19
C MET A 56 10.64 4.01 -6.98
N LEU A 57 9.78 3.03 -6.70
CA LEU A 57 8.51 2.75 -7.39
C LEU A 57 8.61 2.29 -8.86
N SER A 58 9.80 2.22 -9.47
CA SER A 58 9.91 1.68 -10.83
C SER A 58 9.60 0.18 -10.86
N ARG A 59 8.87 -0.25 -11.90
CA ARG A 59 8.62 -1.66 -12.20
C ARG A 59 9.56 -2.12 -13.30
N GLY A 60 10.24 -3.25 -13.09
CA GLY A 60 11.23 -3.75 -14.03
C GLY A 60 11.29 -5.27 -14.09
N ARG A 61 11.98 -5.76 -15.11
CA ARG A 61 12.44 -7.16 -15.22
C ARG A 61 13.93 -7.19 -14.98
N TYR A 62 14.37 -8.12 -14.14
CA TYR A 62 15.73 -8.18 -13.64
C TYR A 62 16.30 -9.58 -13.87
N GLN A 63 17.49 -9.64 -14.48
CA GLN A 63 18.32 -10.83 -14.46
C GLN A 63 19.18 -10.78 -13.21
N CYS A 64 19.15 -11.87 -12.44
CA CYS A 64 19.64 -11.91 -11.08
C CYS A 64 20.51 -13.14 -10.83
N VAL A 65 21.52 -12.98 -9.97
CA VAL A 65 22.31 -14.08 -9.42
C VAL A 65 21.97 -14.24 -7.94
N ARG A 66 21.56 -15.45 -7.56
CA ARG A 66 21.20 -15.80 -6.18
C ARG A 66 22.44 -15.77 -5.28
N ARG A 67 22.29 -15.16 -4.11
CA ARG A 67 23.31 -14.98 -3.07
C ARG A 67 22.64 -15.22 -1.71
N ARG A 68 23.42 -15.29 -0.63
CA ARG A 68 22.87 -15.62 0.70
C ARG A 68 21.98 -14.52 1.30
N ALA A 69 22.34 -13.26 1.13
CA ALA A 69 21.63 -12.13 1.76
C ALA A 69 21.30 -11.01 0.77
N LEU A 70 22.24 -10.71 -0.15
CA LEU A 70 22.07 -9.67 -1.15
C LEU A 70 22.29 -10.25 -2.54
N HIS A 71 21.19 -10.46 -3.26
CA HIS A 71 21.21 -10.94 -4.63
C HIS A 71 21.88 -9.92 -5.55
N LEU A 72 22.39 -10.32 -6.71
CA LEU A 72 23.05 -9.40 -7.64
C LEU A 72 22.18 -9.20 -8.87
N ILE A 73 21.83 -7.96 -9.19
CA ILE A 73 21.24 -7.62 -10.49
C ILE A 73 22.38 -7.51 -11.51
N THR A 74 22.31 -8.32 -12.56
CA THR A 74 23.29 -8.30 -13.67
C THR A 74 22.79 -7.50 -14.86
N GLN A 75 21.48 -7.59 -15.14
CA GLN A 75 20.81 -6.82 -16.19
C GLN A 75 19.41 -6.44 -15.74
N ALA A 76 18.89 -5.35 -16.28
CA ALA A 76 17.53 -4.91 -16.03
C ALA A 76 16.93 -4.24 -17.25
N SER A 77 15.62 -4.35 -17.39
CA SER A 77 14.82 -3.58 -18.35
C SER A 77 13.63 -2.98 -17.63
N ALA A 78 13.39 -1.67 -17.80
CA ALA A 78 12.21 -1.02 -17.27
C ALA A 78 10.95 -1.57 -17.95
N VAL A 79 9.94 -1.91 -17.15
CA VAL A 79 8.60 -2.24 -17.63
C VAL A 79 7.76 -0.97 -17.60
N ASP A 80 7.71 -0.31 -16.44
CA ASP A 80 7.14 1.02 -16.32
C ASP A 80 7.92 1.84 -15.31
N SER A 81 8.06 3.11 -15.66
CA SER A 81 8.68 4.12 -14.85
C SER A 81 7.60 4.90 -14.08
N TYR A 82 6.35 4.99 -14.53
CA TYR A 82 5.30 5.78 -13.86
C TYR A 82 5.64 7.28 -13.81
N ALA A 83 5.99 7.85 -14.97
CA ALA A 83 6.44 9.23 -15.09
C ALA A 83 5.40 10.27 -14.61
N LYS A 84 4.10 10.04 -14.84
CA LYS A 84 3.03 10.96 -14.41
C LYS A 84 2.85 10.93 -12.89
N LEU A 85 2.80 9.73 -12.31
CA LEU A 85 2.81 9.54 -10.86
C LEU A 85 3.99 10.26 -10.23
N ARG A 86 5.20 10.12 -10.80
CA ARG A 86 6.42 10.73 -10.28
C ARG A 86 6.52 12.23 -10.42
N ALA A 87 5.77 12.81 -11.36
CA ALA A 87 5.71 14.25 -11.54
C ALA A 87 4.80 14.93 -10.50
N GLU A 88 3.96 14.16 -9.80
CA GLU A 88 2.97 14.68 -8.85
C GLU A 88 3.35 14.25 -7.42
N LEU A 89 3.55 15.24 -6.55
CA LEU A 89 4.09 15.05 -5.21
C LEU A 89 3.17 14.20 -4.33
N TRP A 90 1.87 14.45 -4.36
CA TRP A 90 0.88 13.72 -3.56
C TRP A 90 0.85 12.25 -3.95
N SER A 91 0.69 11.96 -5.24
CA SER A 91 0.65 10.62 -5.82
C SER A 91 1.94 9.84 -5.55
N THR A 92 3.09 10.49 -5.72
CA THR A 92 4.38 9.92 -5.35
C THR A 92 4.41 9.56 -3.87
N SER A 93 4.01 10.49 -3.00
CA SER A 93 4.01 10.29 -1.54
C SER A 93 3.10 9.16 -1.11
N CYS A 94 1.91 9.05 -1.70
CA CYS A 94 0.97 7.96 -1.46
C CYS A 94 1.60 6.62 -1.82
N CYS A 95 2.24 6.52 -2.99
CA CYS A 95 2.82 5.25 -3.43
C CYS A 95 4.09 4.87 -2.65
N LEU A 96 4.87 5.86 -2.20
CA LEU A 96 5.97 5.63 -1.25
C LEU A 96 5.46 5.07 0.08
N TYR A 97 4.30 5.54 0.54
CA TYR A 97 3.66 5.00 1.73
C TYR A 97 3.22 3.55 1.57
N LEU A 98 2.59 3.21 0.45
CA LEU A 98 2.22 1.82 0.18
C LEU A 98 3.45 0.91 0.04
N ALA A 99 4.54 1.40 -0.56
CA ALA A 99 5.80 0.68 -0.63
C ALA A 99 6.41 0.42 0.76
N GLU A 100 6.42 1.43 1.65
CA GLU A 100 6.88 1.27 3.04
C GLU A 100 5.99 0.29 3.80
N LEU A 101 4.67 0.32 3.60
CA LEU A 101 3.73 -0.65 4.17
C LEU A 101 4.04 -2.09 3.74
N ILE A 102 4.26 -2.33 2.45
CA ILE A 102 4.64 -3.66 1.94
C ILE A 102 5.96 -4.10 2.59
N ASP A 103 6.97 -3.22 2.62
CA ASP A 103 8.26 -3.54 3.22
C ASP A 103 8.14 -3.84 4.73
N ALA A 104 7.20 -3.20 5.43
CA ALA A 104 7.02 -3.41 6.86
C ALA A 104 6.16 -4.64 7.19
N ALA A 105 5.12 -4.92 6.39
CA ALA A 105 4.11 -5.92 6.72
C ALA A 105 4.34 -7.31 6.08
N THR A 106 5.14 -7.41 5.01
CA THR A 106 5.40 -8.69 4.33
C THR A 106 6.69 -9.37 4.79
N VAL A 107 6.80 -10.68 4.61
CA VAL A 107 7.98 -11.48 4.99
C VAL A 107 8.92 -11.66 3.80
N GLU A 108 10.23 -11.56 4.03
CA GLU A 108 11.25 -11.77 3.00
C GLU A 108 11.18 -13.20 2.42
N GLY A 109 11.29 -13.32 1.09
CA GLY A 109 11.23 -14.61 0.40
C GLY A 109 9.86 -15.29 0.41
N SER A 110 8.80 -14.63 0.88
CA SER A 110 7.43 -15.14 0.88
C SER A 110 6.62 -14.50 -0.26
N PRO A 111 6.41 -15.20 -1.39
CA PRO A 111 5.68 -14.64 -2.52
C PRO A 111 4.19 -14.49 -2.23
N ASP A 112 3.65 -13.32 -2.57
CA ASP A 112 2.21 -13.05 -2.62
C ASP A 112 1.89 -12.42 -3.97
N ARG A 113 1.48 -13.26 -4.93
CA ARG A 113 1.16 -12.85 -6.30
C ARG A 113 -0.02 -11.90 -6.35
N MET A 114 -1.01 -12.10 -5.48
CA MET A 114 -2.22 -11.29 -5.46
C MET A 114 -1.92 -9.89 -4.93
N LEU A 115 -1.12 -9.78 -3.86
CA LEU A 115 -0.69 -8.49 -3.35
C LEU A 115 0.26 -7.77 -4.33
N TYR A 116 1.12 -8.52 -5.04
CA TYR A 116 1.96 -7.97 -6.12
C TYR A 116 1.10 -7.41 -7.26
N ASP A 117 0.17 -8.21 -7.79
CA ASP A 117 -0.69 -7.80 -8.89
C ASP A 117 -1.54 -6.58 -8.46
N LEU A 118 -1.97 -6.50 -7.19
CA LEU A 118 -2.69 -5.36 -6.63
C LEU A 118 -1.86 -4.08 -6.56
N ILE A 119 -0.61 -4.11 -6.08
CA ILE A 119 0.22 -2.89 -6.03
C ILE A 119 0.54 -2.39 -7.43
N VAL A 120 0.76 -3.30 -8.39
CA VAL A 120 0.97 -2.93 -9.80
C VAL A 120 -0.27 -2.26 -10.38
N GLU A 121 -1.46 -2.84 -10.19
CA GLU A 121 -2.71 -2.24 -10.65
C GLU A 121 -2.93 -0.85 -10.05
N LEU A 122 -2.61 -0.69 -8.76
CA LEU A 122 -2.71 0.61 -8.08
C LEU A 122 -1.72 1.63 -8.67
N LEU A 123 -0.46 1.27 -8.88
CA LEU A 123 0.54 2.16 -9.50
C LEU A 123 0.11 2.59 -10.91
N ASP A 124 -0.41 1.65 -11.71
CA ASP A 124 -0.92 1.93 -13.05
C ASP A 124 -2.09 2.95 -12.98
N ARG A 125 -3.04 2.76 -12.06
CA ARG A 125 -4.18 3.66 -11.85
C ARG A 125 -3.76 5.03 -11.35
N VAL A 126 -2.87 5.10 -10.36
CA VAL A 126 -2.35 6.37 -9.84
C VAL A 126 -1.59 7.13 -10.92
N ASN A 127 -0.79 6.45 -11.74
CA ASN A 127 -0.10 7.07 -12.86
C ASN A 127 -1.05 7.62 -13.93
N GLN A 128 -2.25 7.04 -14.08
CA GLN A 128 -3.25 7.50 -15.05
C GLN A 128 -4.17 8.59 -14.52
N LYS A 129 -4.65 8.45 -13.28
CA LYS A 129 -5.77 9.23 -12.71
C LYS A 129 -5.41 9.97 -11.40
N GLY A 130 -4.20 9.81 -10.89
CA GLY A 130 -3.79 10.34 -9.59
C GLY A 130 -4.22 9.45 -8.41
N ALA A 131 -3.63 9.71 -7.24
CA ALA A 131 -3.97 9.02 -6.01
C ALA A 131 -5.27 9.59 -5.38
N ASN A 132 -6.04 8.71 -4.73
CA ASN A 132 -7.23 9.07 -3.96
C ASN A 132 -7.41 8.12 -2.77
N ASP A 133 -8.27 8.49 -1.81
CA ASP A 133 -8.47 7.71 -0.59
C ASP A 133 -8.99 6.30 -0.84
N VAL A 134 -9.87 6.10 -1.83
CA VAL A 134 -10.36 4.75 -2.15
C VAL A 134 -9.20 3.82 -2.48
N LEU A 135 -8.25 4.25 -3.33
CA LEU A 135 -7.07 3.45 -3.69
C LEU A 135 -6.22 3.11 -2.46
N LEU A 136 -5.92 4.09 -1.61
CA LEU A 136 -5.06 3.89 -0.44
C LEU A 136 -5.74 2.98 0.59
N ARG A 137 -6.96 3.31 1.00
CA ARG A 137 -7.70 2.59 2.03
C ARG A 137 -8.07 1.18 1.59
N TYR A 138 -8.39 0.99 0.31
CA TYR A 138 -8.58 -0.34 -0.26
C TYR A 138 -7.29 -1.16 -0.16
N PHE A 139 -6.15 -0.60 -0.57
CA PHE A 139 -4.87 -1.32 -0.50
C PHE A 139 -4.52 -1.71 0.94
N GLU A 140 -4.67 -0.79 1.89
CA GLU A 140 -4.44 -1.05 3.32
C GLU A 140 -5.30 -2.21 3.85
N LEU A 141 -6.59 -2.22 3.54
CA LEU A 141 -7.50 -3.27 3.96
C LEU A 141 -7.13 -4.62 3.32
N ARG A 142 -6.74 -4.63 2.05
CA ARG A 142 -6.25 -5.84 1.39
C ARG A 142 -4.91 -6.29 1.96
N LEU A 143 -4.00 -5.38 2.27
CA LEU A 143 -2.73 -5.72 2.92
C LEU A 143 -2.97 -6.43 4.26
N LEU A 144 -3.89 -5.92 5.09
CA LEU A 144 -4.31 -6.58 6.32
C LEU A 144 -4.88 -7.97 6.05
N GLN A 145 -5.72 -8.13 5.02
CA GLN A 145 -6.25 -9.43 4.61
C GLN A 145 -5.15 -10.42 4.23
N HIS A 146 -4.20 -9.98 3.42
CA HIS A 146 -3.11 -10.81 2.90
C HIS A 146 -2.07 -11.18 3.96
N THR A 147 -1.88 -10.32 4.96
CA THR A 147 -0.96 -10.56 6.08
C THR A 147 -1.60 -11.30 7.25
N GLY A 148 -2.88 -11.68 7.15
CA GLY A 148 -3.60 -12.45 8.17
C GLY A 148 -4.20 -11.62 9.31
N PHE A 149 -4.23 -10.30 9.17
CA PHE A 149 -4.75 -9.35 10.15
C PHE A 149 -6.05 -8.67 9.67
N CYS A 150 -6.81 -9.35 8.82
CA CYS A 150 -8.11 -8.85 8.35
C CYS A 150 -9.02 -8.55 9.54
N PRO A 151 -9.57 -7.34 9.68
CA PRO A 151 -10.49 -7.05 10.77
C PRO A 151 -11.77 -7.90 10.65
N SER A 152 -12.33 -8.35 11.78
CA SER A 152 -13.65 -8.97 11.79
C SER A 152 -14.73 -7.90 11.61
N LEU A 153 -15.35 -7.88 10.43
CA LEU A 153 -16.37 -6.90 10.08
C LEU A 153 -17.79 -7.46 10.08
N ARG A 154 -18.01 -8.76 10.26
CA ARG A 154 -19.36 -9.38 10.18
C ARG A 154 -19.93 -9.78 11.53
N ARG A 155 -19.06 -10.20 12.45
CA ARG A 155 -19.43 -10.65 13.80
C ARG A 155 -18.69 -9.81 14.83
N CYS A 156 -19.36 -9.57 15.95
CA CYS A 156 -18.78 -8.92 17.10
C CYS A 156 -17.56 -9.72 17.60
N VAL A 157 -16.41 -9.06 17.75
CA VAL A 157 -15.18 -9.72 18.22
C VAL A 157 -15.24 -10.18 19.67
N ALA A 158 -16.14 -9.61 20.49
CA ALA A 158 -16.31 -9.99 21.89
C ALA A 158 -17.31 -11.15 22.09
N CYS A 159 -18.50 -11.06 21.49
CA CYS A 159 -19.58 -12.03 21.75
C CYS A 159 -19.92 -12.96 20.57
N GLY A 160 -19.34 -12.74 19.38
CA GLY A 160 -19.57 -13.58 18.18
C GLY A 160 -20.92 -13.37 17.48
N ALA A 161 -21.81 -12.53 18.02
CA ALA A 161 -23.09 -12.19 17.42
C ALA A 161 -22.91 -11.48 16.08
N GLU A 162 -23.88 -11.66 15.17
CA GLU A 162 -23.89 -10.91 13.91
C GLU A 162 -24.13 -9.42 14.15
N LEU A 163 -23.38 -8.59 13.44
CA LEU A 163 -23.42 -7.13 13.63
C LEU A 163 -24.67 -6.54 12.98
N ARG A 164 -25.47 -5.86 13.80
CA ARG A 164 -26.68 -5.14 13.40
C ARG A 164 -26.31 -3.91 12.53
N PRO A 165 -27.19 -3.47 11.61
CA PRO A 165 -27.00 -2.29 10.77
C PRO A 165 -27.28 -0.99 11.55
N VAL A 166 -26.62 -0.85 12.70
CA VAL A 166 -26.63 0.33 13.57
C VAL A 166 -25.19 0.79 13.76
N GLU A 167 -24.98 1.94 14.40
CA GLU A 167 -23.64 2.35 14.82
C GLU A 167 -23.05 1.26 15.72
N ASN A 168 -21.86 0.79 15.35
CA ASN A 168 -21.08 -0.17 16.11
C ASN A 168 -19.82 0.52 16.62
N ALA A 169 -18.90 -0.20 17.25
CA ALA A 169 -17.57 0.33 17.56
C ALA A 169 -16.47 -0.53 16.93
N PHE A 170 -15.29 0.03 16.73
CA PHE A 170 -14.12 -0.69 16.23
C PHE A 170 -12.99 -0.63 17.25
N SER A 171 -12.44 -1.80 17.58
CA SER A 171 -11.24 -1.96 18.40
C SER A 171 -10.11 -2.49 17.52
N ALA A 172 -9.02 -1.75 17.46
CA ALA A 172 -7.81 -2.17 16.76
C ALA A 172 -7.06 -3.24 17.54
N VAL A 173 -7.15 -3.20 18.89
CA VAL A 173 -6.54 -4.18 19.79
C VAL A 173 -7.23 -5.54 19.65
N LEU A 174 -8.56 -5.57 19.62
CA LEU A 174 -9.33 -6.80 19.43
C LEU A 174 -9.47 -7.20 17.95
N GLY A 175 -8.96 -6.40 17.02
CA GLY A 175 -8.91 -6.72 15.59
C GLY A 175 -10.28 -6.75 14.90
N GLY A 176 -11.22 -5.87 15.28
CA GLY A 176 -12.50 -5.80 14.58
C GLY A 176 -13.59 -5.03 15.29
N VAL A 177 -14.83 -5.31 14.86
CA VAL A 177 -16.01 -4.54 15.24
C VAL A 177 -16.69 -5.14 16.47
N LEU A 178 -17.17 -4.29 17.37
CA LEU A 178 -17.94 -4.61 18.57
C LEU A 178 -19.38 -4.16 18.37
N CYS A 179 -20.34 -5.00 18.76
CA CYS A 179 -21.74 -4.57 18.82
C CYS A 179 -21.95 -3.55 19.95
N PRO A 180 -23.07 -2.79 19.93
CA PRO A 180 -23.37 -1.79 20.97
C PRO A 180 -23.30 -2.33 22.40
N ASP A 181 -23.65 -3.60 22.58
CA ASP A 181 -23.70 -4.25 23.89
C ASP A 181 -22.30 -4.63 24.43
N CYS A 182 -21.28 -4.64 23.56
CA CYS A 182 -19.92 -5.04 23.91
C CYS A 182 -18.90 -3.89 23.81
N VAL A 183 -19.31 -2.66 23.49
CA VAL A 183 -18.38 -1.52 23.34
C VAL A 183 -17.52 -1.31 24.59
N SER A 184 -18.11 -1.45 25.78
CA SER A 184 -17.42 -1.28 27.07
C SER A 184 -16.34 -2.33 27.36
N THR A 185 -16.24 -3.41 26.57
CA THR A 185 -15.25 -4.47 26.75
C THR A 185 -13.86 -4.09 26.23
N ALA A 186 -13.75 -3.02 25.42
CA ALA A 186 -12.50 -2.59 24.82
C ALA A 186 -12.25 -1.09 25.06
N PRO A 187 -11.19 -0.73 25.80
CA PRO A 187 -10.86 0.68 26.06
C PRO A 187 -10.51 1.50 24.81
N ASP A 188 -10.04 0.85 23.74
CA ASP A 188 -9.69 1.48 22.47
C ASP A 188 -10.86 1.53 21.46
N ALA A 189 -12.04 1.08 21.86
CA ALA A 189 -13.23 1.11 21.02
C ALA A 189 -13.58 2.56 20.66
N SER A 190 -13.68 2.84 19.36
CA SER A 190 -14.22 4.09 18.85
C SER A 190 -15.46 3.82 18.00
N PRO A 191 -16.41 4.75 17.89
CA PRO A 191 -17.57 4.61 17.02
C PRO A 191 -17.16 4.24 15.58
N LEU A 192 -17.96 3.38 14.95
CA LEU A 192 -17.86 2.99 13.55
C LEU A 192 -19.27 3.09 12.95
N SER A 193 -19.41 4.01 12.00
CA SER A 193 -20.64 4.29 11.29
C SER A 193 -21.08 3.08 10.45
N VAL A 194 -22.39 3.04 10.18
CA VAL A 194 -22.98 2.00 9.33
C VAL A 194 -22.38 2.05 7.92
N ASP A 195 -22.07 3.24 7.40
CA ASP A 195 -21.57 3.42 6.05
C ASP A 195 -20.09 3.05 5.94
N ALA A 196 -19.25 3.37 6.92
CA ALA A 196 -17.87 2.88 6.97
C ALA A 196 -17.85 1.34 7.01
N LEU A 197 -18.71 0.73 7.83
CA LEU A 197 -18.81 -0.73 7.90
C LEU A 197 -19.28 -1.35 6.56
N LYS A 198 -20.23 -0.73 5.86
CA LYS A 198 -20.66 -1.16 4.52
C LYS A 198 -19.51 -1.07 3.52
N VAL A 199 -18.78 0.04 3.49
CA VAL A 199 -17.67 0.28 2.56
C VAL A 199 -16.57 -0.76 2.77
N LEU A 200 -16.12 -0.96 4.02
CA LEU A 200 -15.08 -1.94 4.33
C LEU A 200 -15.50 -3.37 3.94
N ARG A 201 -16.75 -3.75 4.22
CA ARG A 201 -17.31 -5.05 3.78
C ARG A 201 -17.38 -5.17 2.26
N PHE A 202 -17.76 -4.10 1.58
CA PHE A 202 -17.87 -4.05 0.12
C PHE A 202 -16.50 -4.22 -0.53
N TRP A 203 -15.46 -3.53 -0.05
CA TRP A 203 -14.10 -3.67 -0.54
C TRP A 203 -13.48 -5.05 -0.31
N LEU A 204 -13.78 -5.71 0.83
CA LEU A 204 -13.33 -7.09 1.03
C LEU A 204 -14.03 -8.09 0.10
N ALA A 205 -15.26 -7.77 -0.34
CA ALA A 205 -16.06 -8.64 -1.19
C ALA A 205 -15.82 -8.43 -2.69
N ASN A 206 -15.18 -7.32 -3.08
CA ASN A 206 -15.07 -6.92 -4.48
C ASN A 206 -13.61 -6.62 -4.89
N PRO A 207 -13.26 -6.83 -6.17
CA PRO A 207 -11.98 -6.38 -6.73
C PRO A 207 -11.86 -4.84 -6.79
N LEU A 208 -10.65 -4.36 -7.10
CA LEU A 208 -10.32 -2.93 -7.06
C LEU A 208 -11.13 -2.11 -8.08
N ASP A 209 -11.32 -2.62 -9.29
CA ASP A 209 -12.06 -1.96 -10.36
C ASP A 209 -13.51 -1.62 -9.99
N ILE A 210 -14.17 -2.53 -9.28
CA ILE A 210 -15.52 -2.33 -8.73
C ILE A 210 -15.46 -1.39 -7.52
N SER A 211 -14.49 -1.60 -6.63
CA SER A 211 -14.33 -0.84 -5.39
C SER A 211 -14.04 0.65 -5.62
N CYS A 212 -13.34 1.01 -6.70
CA CYS A 212 -13.09 2.38 -7.13
C CYS A 212 -14.36 3.21 -7.39
N ARG A 213 -15.53 2.58 -7.55
CA ARG A 213 -16.83 3.27 -7.75
C ARG A 213 -17.43 3.81 -6.45
N THR A 214 -16.83 3.48 -5.31
CA THR A 214 -17.29 3.94 -3.99
C THR A 214 -17.21 5.46 -3.91
N LYS A 215 -18.30 6.09 -3.46
CA LYS A 215 -18.33 7.51 -3.10
C LYS A 215 -17.86 7.62 -1.65
N LEU A 216 -16.78 8.33 -1.41
CA LEU A 216 -16.37 8.75 -0.07
C LEU A 216 -16.48 10.26 -0.01
N ASP A 217 -17.25 10.76 0.94
CA ASP A 217 -17.10 12.13 1.42
C ASP A 217 -15.90 12.21 2.37
N GLU A 218 -15.56 13.43 2.79
CA GLU A 218 -14.37 13.70 3.62
C GLU A 218 -14.46 13.05 5.00
N ASP A 219 -15.65 13.08 5.61
CA ASP A 219 -15.88 12.53 6.95
C ASP A 219 -15.74 11.00 6.94
N LEU A 220 -16.37 10.34 5.95
CA LEU A 220 -16.30 8.89 5.78
C LEU A 220 -14.89 8.41 5.41
N ALA A 221 -14.18 9.16 4.56
CA ALA A 221 -12.78 8.86 4.22
C ALA A 221 -11.88 8.96 5.46
N THR A 222 -12.07 10.01 6.27
CA THR A 222 -11.31 10.24 7.50
C THR A 222 -11.61 9.18 8.55
N GLU A 223 -12.87 8.80 8.73
CA GLU A 223 -13.29 7.72 9.62
C GLU A 223 -12.60 6.40 9.23
N ILE A 224 -12.72 5.99 7.95
CA ILE A 224 -12.11 4.75 7.45
C ILE A 224 -10.59 4.77 7.61
N GLU A 225 -9.95 5.90 7.27
CA GLU A 225 -8.52 6.08 7.48
C GLU A 225 -8.16 5.84 8.95
N GLU A 226 -8.84 6.50 9.88
CA GLU A 226 -8.54 6.40 11.30
C GLU A 226 -8.65 4.95 11.82
N HIS A 227 -9.63 4.19 11.36
CA HIS A 227 -9.77 2.78 11.73
C HIS A 227 -8.66 1.89 11.15
N LEU A 228 -8.40 2.00 9.84
CA LEU A 228 -7.36 1.21 9.16
C LEU A 228 -5.97 1.55 9.69
N ARG A 229 -5.76 2.82 9.98
CA ARG A 229 -4.53 3.36 10.57
C ARG A 229 -4.20 2.70 11.91
N ARG A 230 -5.17 2.67 12.84
CA ARG A 230 -4.95 2.09 14.17
C ARG A 230 -4.63 0.60 14.13
N ILE A 231 -5.31 -0.17 13.28
CA ILE A 231 -5.00 -1.61 13.12
C ILE A 231 -3.68 -1.83 12.38
N LEU A 232 -3.33 -1.01 11.38
CA LEU A 232 -2.04 -1.11 10.72
C LEU A 232 -0.88 -0.82 11.68
N GLU A 233 -1.03 0.17 12.57
CA GLU A 233 -0.02 0.46 13.60
C GLU A 233 0.19 -0.73 14.54
N SER A 234 -0.88 -1.40 14.97
CA SER A 234 -0.78 -2.56 15.86
C SER A 234 -0.11 -3.76 15.18
N VAL A 235 -0.30 -3.91 13.87
CA VAL A 235 0.28 -4.99 13.05
C VAL A 235 1.74 -4.72 12.69
N VAL A 236 2.04 -3.52 12.21
CA VAL A 236 3.36 -3.17 11.67
C VAL A 236 4.39 -2.93 12.78
N GLN A 237 3.95 -2.46 13.96
CA GLN A 237 4.81 -2.18 15.13
C GLN A 237 6.07 -1.35 14.80
N ARG A 238 5.99 -0.49 13.78
CA ARG A 238 7.07 0.39 13.31
C ARG A 238 6.47 1.73 12.90
N ASP A 239 7.20 2.80 13.17
CA ASP A 239 6.83 4.13 12.72
C ASP A 239 7.03 4.27 11.22
N LEU A 240 5.94 4.44 10.49
CA LEU A 240 5.94 4.66 9.04
C LEU A 240 6.25 6.14 8.74
N ARG A 241 7.46 6.41 8.24
CA ARG A 241 7.93 7.78 7.99
C ARG A 241 7.11 8.46 6.89
N SER A 242 6.80 7.71 5.84
CA SER A 242 5.96 8.14 4.72
C SER A 242 4.57 8.57 5.18
N ARG A 243 4.04 7.97 6.24
CA ARG A 243 2.74 8.36 6.77
C ARG A 243 2.78 9.70 7.50
N ALA A 244 3.78 9.90 8.36
CA ALA A 244 3.99 11.21 8.99
C ALA A 244 4.13 12.31 7.93
N TRP A 245 4.77 11.98 6.81
CA TRP A 245 4.86 12.84 5.64
C TRP A 245 3.51 13.10 4.95
N LEU A 246 2.67 12.10 4.74
CA LEU A 246 1.31 12.29 4.16
C LEU A 246 0.44 13.21 5.03
N VAL A 247 0.45 13.00 6.35
CA VAL A 247 -0.28 13.85 7.31
C VAL A 247 0.20 15.29 7.21
N ARG A 248 1.52 15.49 7.13
CA ARG A 248 2.12 16.81 6.95
C ARG A 248 1.70 17.47 5.64
N LEU A 249 1.74 16.74 4.52
CA LEU A 249 1.33 17.26 3.21
C LEU A 249 -0.12 17.73 3.19
N ARG A 250 -1.04 16.97 3.81
CA ARG A 250 -2.44 17.37 3.94
C ARG A 250 -2.59 18.63 4.79
N ARG A 251 -1.90 18.68 5.94
CA ARG A 251 -2.00 19.80 6.89
C ARG A 251 -1.44 21.10 6.33
N GLU A 252 -0.28 21.05 5.69
CA GLU A 252 0.43 22.26 5.24
C GLU A 252 -0.15 22.83 3.94
N ARG A 253 -1.16 22.18 3.32
CA ARG A 253 -1.71 22.55 2.00
C ARG A 253 -0.61 22.87 0.98
N LEU A 254 0.57 22.23 1.11
CA LEU A 254 1.67 22.35 0.12
C LEU A 254 1.27 21.78 -1.24
N LEU A 255 0.08 21.20 -1.29
CA LEU A 255 -0.64 20.76 -2.46
C LEU A 255 -1.61 21.88 -2.82
N THR A 256 -1.21 22.72 -3.76
CA THR A 256 -1.87 22.69 -5.07
C THR A 256 -1.20 23.65 -6.04
N GLY A 257 -0.74 23.12 -7.17
CA GLY A 257 -0.61 23.90 -8.40
C GLY A 257 -1.97 24.27 -9.03
N ASN A 258 -3.05 24.23 -8.24
CA ASN A 258 -4.47 24.54 -8.53
C ASN A 258 -5.28 24.48 -7.22
N GLY A 259 -5.21 25.53 -6.39
CA GLY A 259 -6.00 25.89 -5.18
C GLY A 259 -6.90 24.93 -4.35
N GLU A 260 -6.94 23.62 -4.54
CA GLU A 260 -7.86 22.70 -3.86
C GLU A 260 -7.14 21.39 -3.53
N ALA A 261 -6.89 21.14 -2.23
CA ALA A 261 -6.53 19.80 -1.78
C ALA A 261 -7.49 18.80 -2.45
N PRO A 262 -7.07 17.58 -2.84
CA PRO A 262 -8.02 16.60 -3.34
C PRO A 262 -8.85 16.08 -2.14
N THR A 263 -9.74 16.93 -1.64
CA THR A 263 -11.02 16.58 -1.04
C THR A 263 -12.03 16.76 -2.16
N ILE A 264 -12.07 15.87 -3.15
CA ILE A 264 -13.17 15.88 -4.12
C ILE A 264 -13.65 14.46 -4.30
N ALA A 265 -14.69 14.15 -3.55
CA ALA A 265 -15.74 13.23 -3.90
C ALA A 265 -15.88 13.16 -5.43
N GLN A 266 -15.50 12.03 -6.01
CA GLN A 266 -15.75 11.62 -7.39
C GLN A 266 -15.88 12.72 -8.43
N HIS A 267 -14.87 12.85 -9.29
CA HIS A 267 -15.13 13.32 -10.65
C HIS A 267 -16.15 12.36 -11.30
N VAL A 268 -17.38 12.87 -11.41
CA VAL A 268 -18.41 12.38 -12.29
C VAL A 268 -17.91 12.66 -13.71
N ASP A 269 -17.40 11.64 -14.38
CA ASP A 269 -17.35 11.64 -15.84
C ASP A 269 -18.81 11.53 -16.32
N SER A 270 -19.44 12.68 -16.53
CA SER A 270 -20.60 12.79 -17.41
C SER A 270 -20.08 12.99 -18.82
N GLU A 271 -19.96 11.92 -19.60
CA GLU A 271 -19.96 12.01 -21.06
C GLU A 271 -20.35 10.67 -21.70
N ARG A 272 -21.54 10.70 -22.34
CA ARG A 272 -22.26 9.73 -23.19
C ARG A 272 -23.10 8.64 -22.51
#